data_AF-A0AAU5X3I9-F1
#
_entry.id   AF-A0AAU5X3I9-F1
#
_cell.length_a   1.000
_cell.length_b   1.000
_cell.length_c   1.000
_cell.angle_alpha   90.00
_cell.angle_beta   90.00
_cell.angle_gamma   90.00
#
_symmetry.space_group_name_H-M   'P 1'
#
loop_
_entity.id
_entity.type
_entity.pdbx_description
1 polymer ?
#
loop_
_entity_poly.entity_id
_entity_poly.type
_entity_poly.pdbx_seq_one_letter_code
_entity_poly.pdbx_strand_id
1 'polypeptide(L)'
;MLFRVITGVAIAGSLIAGCGGGAGEVSPSRSASPADGVLTEAQARTILDRYTKGINQANAQLSDALLRSNQTGPMLEIYLAFYQRIRTR
;
A
#
# COMPACT_ATOMS: atom_id res chain seq x y z
N MET A 1 31.51 -6.74 -21.05
CA MET A 1 30.64 -5.71 -21.65
C MET A 1 29.82 -6.35 -22.76
N LEU A 2 28.50 -6.50 -22.58
CA LEU A 2 27.49 -6.36 -23.64
C LEU A 2 26.10 -6.35 -23.00
N PHE A 3 25.26 -5.43 -23.44
CA PHE A 3 23.89 -5.17 -22.96
C PHE A 3 22.88 -5.58 -24.05
N ARG A 4 21.64 -5.89 -23.60
CA ARG A 4 20.33 -5.91 -24.32
C ARG A 4 20.01 -7.19 -25.12
N VAL A 5 18.77 -7.72 -25.22
CA VAL A 5 17.43 -7.12 -25.18
C VAL A 5 16.31 -8.19 -25.01
N ILE A 6 15.23 -7.82 -24.28
CA ILE A 6 13.78 -8.12 -24.40
C ILE A 6 13.29 -9.57 -24.62
N THR A 7 12.71 -10.16 -23.58
CA THR A 7 11.72 -11.24 -23.71
C THR A 7 10.33 -10.67 -23.44
N GLY A 8 9.58 -10.42 -24.51
CA GLY A 8 8.17 -10.05 -24.43
C GLY A 8 7.35 -11.24 -23.96
N VAL A 9 6.47 -11.04 -22.98
CA VAL A 9 5.42 -12.01 -22.64
C VAL A 9 4.09 -11.39 -23.02
N ALA A 10 3.53 -11.89 -24.12
CA ALA A 10 2.15 -11.64 -24.52
C ALA A 10 1.23 -12.40 -23.57
N ILE A 11 0.39 -11.70 -22.81
CA ILE A 11 -0.68 -12.33 -22.04
C ILE A 11 -1.89 -12.41 -22.96
N ALA A 12 -2.18 -13.62 -23.42
CA ALA A 12 -3.35 -13.94 -24.21
C ALA A 12 -4.63 -13.56 -23.45
N GLY A 13 -5.46 -12.73 -24.08
CA GLY A 13 -6.75 -12.31 -23.55
C GLY A 13 -7.69 -13.51 -23.40
N SER A 14 -8.05 -13.83 -22.16
CA SER A 14 -9.18 -14.69 -21.88
C SER A 14 -10.46 -13.86 -22.02
N LEU A 15 -11.08 -13.92 -23.20
CA LEU A 15 -12.45 -13.46 -23.43
C LEU A 15 -13.40 -14.38 -22.65
N ILE A 16 -13.74 -14.00 -21.42
CA ILE A 16 -14.90 -14.59 -20.75
C ILE A 16 -16.14 -13.89 -21.31
N ALA A 17 -16.79 -14.55 -22.26
CA ALA A 17 -18.14 -14.24 -22.69
C ALA A 17 -19.14 -14.86 -21.68
N GLY A 18 -20.05 -14.05 -21.17
CA GLY A 18 -21.20 -14.42 -20.33
C GLY A 18 -21.83 -13.15 -19.78
N CYS A 19 -22.70 -12.45 -20.52
CA CYS A 19 -24.15 -12.68 -20.67
C CYS A 19 -24.93 -12.48 -19.36
N GLY A 20 -25.68 -11.35 -19.29
CA GLY A 20 -26.64 -11.05 -18.22
C GLY A 20 -27.07 -9.59 -18.29
N GLY A 21 -28.31 -9.33 -18.70
CA GLY A 21 -28.83 -7.99 -18.99
C GLY A 21 -29.23 -7.16 -17.77
N GLY A 22 -29.48 -5.87 -18.01
CA GLY A 22 -30.04 -4.95 -17.02
C GLY A 22 -29.76 -3.49 -17.36
N ALA A 23 -30.73 -2.82 -17.98
CA ALA A 23 -30.76 -1.37 -18.10
C ALA A 23 -31.07 -0.76 -16.72
N GLY A 24 -30.32 0.28 -16.33
CA GLY A 24 -30.71 1.14 -15.22
C GLY A 24 -29.55 1.51 -14.29
N GLU A 25 -29.41 2.82 -14.11
CA GLU A 25 -28.65 3.49 -13.05
C GLU A 25 -27.13 3.53 -13.21
N VAL A 26 -26.69 4.65 -13.80
CA VAL A 26 -25.35 5.22 -13.62
C VAL A 26 -25.19 5.50 -12.12
N SER A 27 -24.71 4.50 -11.38
CA SER A 27 -24.14 4.70 -10.06
C SER A 27 -22.99 5.70 -10.19
N PRO A 28 -22.86 6.66 -9.26
CA PRO A 28 -21.90 7.74 -9.39
C PRO A 28 -20.52 7.12 -9.56
N SER A 29 -19.88 7.44 -10.69
CA SER A 29 -18.51 7.07 -11.01
C SER A 29 -17.67 7.18 -9.75
N ARG A 30 -17.36 6.03 -9.14
CA ARG A 30 -16.36 5.93 -8.09
C ARG A 30 -15.10 6.42 -8.77
N SER A 31 -14.73 7.66 -8.46
CA SER A 31 -13.58 8.34 -9.05
C SER A 31 -12.42 7.35 -9.01
N ALA A 32 -12.01 6.87 -10.18
CA ALA A 32 -10.87 5.99 -10.29
C ALA A 32 -9.68 6.80 -9.77
N SER A 33 -9.18 6.44 -8.60
CA SER A 33 -7.97 7.04 -8.04
C SER A 33 -6.91 7.00 -9.14
N PRO A 34 -6.26 8.12 -9.47
CA PRO A 34 -5.35 8.16 -10.61
C PRO A 34 -4.28 7.09 -10.42
N ALA A 35 -4.14 6.24 -11.43
CA ALA A 35 -3.09 5.24 -11.51
C ALA A 35 -1.72 5.93 -11.39
N ASP A 36 -0.88 5.42 -10.50
CA ASP A 36 0.56 5.67 -10.38
C ASP A 36 1.00 7.12 -10.68
N GLY A 37 0.54 8.05 -9.84
CA GLY A 37 1.08 9.41 -9.82
C GLY A 37 2.52 9.42 -9.32
N VAL A 38 3.43 10.01 -10.09
CA VAL A 38 4.80 10.29 -9.62
C VAL A 38 4.72 11.27 -8.45
N LEU A 39 5.24 10.85 -7.28
CA LEU A 39 5.37 11.75 -6.14
C LEU A 39 6.46 12.79 -6.43
N THR A 40 6.14 14.06 -6.19
CA THR A 40 7.17 15.10 -6.11
C THR A 40 8.06 14.87 -4.89
N GLU A 41 9.29 15.38 -4.91
CA GLU A 41 10.21 15.27 -3.78
C GLU A 41 9.61 15.87 -2.50
N ALA A 42 8.91 17.01 -2.62
CA ALA A 42 8.22 17.63 -1.49
C ALA A 42 7.16 16.70 -0.89
N GLN A 43 6.35 16.04 -1.72
CA GLN A 43 5.34 15.08 -1.25
C GLN A 43 5.99 13.86 -0.59
N ALA A 44 7.04 13.31 -1.19
CA ALA A 44 7.79 12.19 -0.61
C ALA A 44 8.39 12.55 0.76
N ARG A 45 8.98 13.75 0.90
CA ARG A 45 9.49 14.28 2.18
C ARG A 45 8.39 14.40 3.22
N THR A 46 7.23 14.95 2.86
CA THR A 46 6.09 15.05 3.79
C THR A 46 5.60 13.68 4.24
N ILE A 47 5.52 12.71 3.34
CA ILE A 47 5.12 11.33 3.67
C ILE A 47 6.13 10.71 4.64
N LEU A 48 7.42 10.84 4.36
CA LEU A 48 8.49 10.29 5.19
C LEU A 48 8.52 10.95 6.58
N ASP A 49 8.36 12.27 6.66
CA ASP A 49 8.33 12.99 7.93
C ASP A 49 7.15 12.54 8.80
N ARG A 50 5.95 12.46 8.20
CA ARG A 50 4.75 11.98 8.90
C ARG A 50 4.93 10.55 9.41
N TYR A 51 5.44 9.67 8.57
CA TYR A 51 5.72 8.28 8.95
C TYR A 51 6.73 8.21 10.11
N THR A 52 7.84 8.93 10.00
CA THR A 52 8.90 8.95 11.01
C THR A 52 8.37 9.44 12.36
N LYS A 53 7.60 10.53 12.36
CA LYS A 53 6.96 11.06 13.56
C LYS A 53 5.99 10.07 14.17
N GLY A 54 5.13 9.44 13.35
CA GLY A 54 4.15 8.44 13.80
C GLY A 54 4.80 7.22 14.45
N ILE A 55 5.84 6.67 13.82
CA ILE A 55 6.57 5.51 14.35
C ILE A 55 7.34 5.86 15.62
N ASN A 56 7.96 7.03 15.70
CA ASN A 56 8.64 7.47 16.92
C ASN A 56 7.66 7.60 18.10
N GLN A 57 6.47 8.14 17.86
CA GLN A 57 5.43 8.21 18.88
C GLN A 57 4.91 6.82 19.28
N ALA A 58 4.69 5.92 18.32
CA ALA A 58 4.30 4.55 18.59
C ALA A 58 5.35 3.82 19.45
N ASN A 59 6.64 4.00 19.14
CA ASN A 59 7.76 3.40 19.88
C ASN A 59 7.86 3.94 21.30
N ALA A 60 7.77 5.26 21.47
CA ALA A 60 7.87 5.90 22.79
C ALA A 60 6.79 5.43 23.77
N GLN A 61 5.61 5.08 23.25
CA GLN A 61 4.46 4.65 24.05
C GLN A 61 4.26 3.13 24.03
N LEU A 62 5.06 2.40 23.23
CA LEU A 62 4.79 1.02 22.83
C LEU A 62 3.31 0.85 22.48
N SER A 63 2.78 1.66 21.56
CA SER A 63 1.33 1.67 21.25
C SER A 63 1.03 0.88 19.98
N ASP A 64 0.35 -0.26 20.13
CA ASP A 64 -0.06 -1.10 19.00
C ASP A 64 -1.05 -0.36 18.08
N ALA A 65 -1.89 0.50 18.64
CA ALA A 65 -2.86 1.29 17.87
C ALA A 65 -2.16 2.33 16.98
N LEU A 66 -1.17 3.04 17.51
CA LEU A 66 -0.38 4.01 16.74
C LEU A 66 0.49 3.32 15.68
N LEU A 67 0.99 2.12 15.98
CA LEU A 67 1.74 1.34 15.00
C LEU A 67 0.83 0.90 13.83
N ARG A 68 -0.36 0.35 14.13
CA ARG A 68 -1.35 -0.07 13.12
C ARG A 68 -1.87 1.06 12.24
N SER A 69 -1.84 2.31 12.72
CA SER A 69 -2.27 3.46 11.91
C SER A 69 -1.19 3.99 10.95
N ASN A 70 0.08 3.60 11.15
CA ASN A 70 1.21 4.06 10.33
C ASN A 70 1.87 2.95 9.51
N GLN A 71 1.65 1.68 9.86
CA GLN A 71 2.32 0.54 9.26
C GLN A 71 1.33 -0.59 8.97
N THR A 72 1.57 -1.31 7.88
CA THR A 72 0.80 -2.48 7.47
C THR A 72 1.71 -3.57 6.92
N GLY A 73 1.13 -4.73 6.62
CA GLY A 73 1.83 -5.88 6.05
C GLY A 73 2.84 -6.52 7.01
N PRO A 74 3.82 -7.27 6.48
CA PRO A 74 4.74 -8.06 7.31
C PRO A 74 5.55 -7.25 8.33
N MET A 75 5.85 -5.99 8.02
CA MET A 75 6.58 -5.11 8.92
C MET A 75 5.76 -4.81 10.19
N LEU A 76 4.44 -4.64 10.06
CA LEU A 76 3.56 -4.42 11.21
C LEU A 76 3.60 -5.63 12.17
N GLU A 77 3.54 -6.84 11.64
CA GLU A 77 3.53 -8.07 12.44
C GLU A 77 4.84 -8.22 13.25
N ILE A 78 5.98 -7.90 12.61
CA ILE A 78 7.30 -7.92 13.27
C ILE A 78 7.33 -6.93 14.43
N TYR A 79 6.88 -5.69 14.23
CA TYR A 79 6.88 -4.68 15.28
C TYR A 79 5.90 -4.99 16.42
N LEU A 80 4.73 -5.55 16.12
CA LEU A 80 3.78 -5.99 17.15
C LEU A 80 4.38 -7.11 18.03
N ALA A 81 5.02 -8.10 17.40
CA ALA A 81 5.71 -9.16 18.13
C ALA A 81 6.86 -8.59 18.99
N PHE A 82 7.57 -7.59 18.48
CA PHE A 82 8.62 -6.90 19.23
C PHE A 82 8.06 -6.13 20.44
N TYR A 83 6.99 -5.36 20.28
CA TYR A 83 6.33 -4.66 21.40
C TYR A 83 5.82 -5.64 22.45
N GLN A 84 5.21 -6.75 22.04
CA GLN A 84 4.77 -7.80 22.96
C GLN A 84 5.95 -8.32 23.78
N ARG A 85 7.08 -8.66 23.14
CA ARG A 85 8.29 -9.14 23.82
C ARG A 85 8.86 -8.13 24.82
N ILE A 86 8.77 -6.82 24.55
CA ILE A 86 9.21 -5.79 25.50
C ILE A 86 8.29 -5.76 26.72
N ARG A 87 6.97 -5.75 26.52
CA ARG A 87 6.01 -5.65 27.63
C ARG A 87 6.01 -6.87 28.55
N THR A 88 6.41 -8.05 28.04
CA THR A 88 6.48 -9.30 28.81
C THR A 88 7.82 -9.53 29.49
N ARG A 89 8.79 -8.61 29.35
CA ARG A 89 10.05 -8.62 30.10
C ARG A 89 9.90 -7.80 31.37
#